data_AF-A0A356P8I9-F1
#
_entry.id   AF-A0A356P8I9-F1
#
_cell.length_a   1.000
_cell.length_b   1.000
_cell.length_c   1.000
_cell.angle_alpha   90.00
_cell.angle_beta   90.00
_cell.angle_gamma   90.00
#
_symmetry.space_group_name_H-M   'P 1'
#
loop_
_entity.id
_entity.type
_entity.pdbx_description
1 polymer ?
#
loop_
_entity_poly.entity_id
_entity_poly.type
_entity_poly.pdbx_seq_one_letter_code
_entity_poly.pdbx_strand_id
1 'polypeptide(L)'
;MMSKKDFPQWVIWGVVLVWGANYTVGKWGMVGFDPLTFNVVRFVGATPLMFLLLYTLEKNLRIQLKDCWEMAMLGLIGITIYQTLFMASIKYATATNASLMLAISPVFAAIFAWLA
;
A
#
# COMPACT_ATOMS: atom_id res chain seq x y z
N MET A 1 19.88 -1.48 -15.14
CA MET A 1 18.62 -0.80 -15.51
C MET A 1 17.90 -1.67 -16.53
N MET A 2 16.78 -2.30 -16.15
CA MET A 2 15.97 -3.09 -17.11
C MET A 2 15.33 -2.16 -18.14
N SER A 3 15.44 -2.51 -19.42
CA SER A 3 14.73 -1.81 -20.48
C SER A 3 13.22 -2.01 -20.30
N LYS A 4 12.38 -1.04 -20.65
CA LYS A 4 10.89 -1.15 -20.55
C LYS A 4 10.31 -2.39 -21.25
N LYS A 5 11.07 -3.03 -22.15
CA LYS A 5 10.72 -4.29 -22.83
C LYS A 5 10.94 -5.56 -22.00
N ASP A 6 11.77 -5.50 -20.96
CA ASP A 6 12.15 -6.68 -20.16
C ASP A 6 11.35 -6.80 -18.86
N PHE A 7 10.52 -5.80 -18.52
CA PHE A 7 9.74 -5.86 -17.30
C PHE A 7 8.66 -6.95 -17.43
N PRO A 8 8.63 -7.95 -16.53
CA PRO A 8 7.75 -9.08 -16.70
C PRO A 8 6.29 -8.66 -16.52
N GLN A 9 5.50 -8.70 -17.61
CA GLN A 9 4.10 -8.27 -17.60
C GLN A 9 3.25 -9.04 -16.57
N TRP A 10 3.61 -10.29 -16.27
CA TRP A 10 2.94 -11.11 -15.25
C TRP A 10 2.99 -10.49 -13.85
N VAL A 11 4.01 -9.67 -13.53
CA VAL A 11 4.09 -8.96 -12.25
C VAL A 11 2.93 -7.97 -12.12
N ILE A 12 2.60 -7.26 -13.19
CA ILE A 12 1.49 -6.29 -13.21
C ILE A 12 0.16 -7.00 -13.02
N TRP A 13 -0.05 -8.14 -13.70
CA TRP A 13 -1.22 -8.99 -13.49
C TRP A 13 -1.34 -9.46 -12.04
N GLY A 14 -0.22 -9.88 -11.44
CA GLY A 14 -0.16 -10.24 -10.02
C GLY A 14 -0.58 -9.09 -9.10
N VAL A 15 -0.08 -7.88 -9.35
CA VAL A 15 -0.46 -6.68 -8.60
C VAL A 15 -1.97 -6.42 -8.69
N VAL A 16 -2.55 -6.50 -9.89
CA VAL A 16 -3.99 -6.28 -10.10
C VAL A 16 -4.82 -7.31 -9.34
N LEU A 17 -4.45 -8.59 -9.38
CA LEU A 17 -5.16 -9.65 -8.67
C LEU A 17 -5.06 -9.48 -7.14
N VAL A 18 -3.87 -9.20 -6.63
CA VAL A 18 -3.64 -8.99 -5.19
C VAL A 18 -4.43 -7.78 -4.69
N TRP A 19 -4.42 -6.66 -5.42
CA TRP A 19 -5.18 -5.47 -5.05
C TRP A 19 -6.68 -5.65 -5.22
N GLY A 20 -7.14 -6.33 -6.26
CA GLY A 20 -8.57 -6.66 -6.44
C GLY A 20 -9.09 -7.52 -5.29
N ALA A 21 -8.34 -8.55 -4.90
CA ALA A 21 -8.67 -9.37 -3.74
C ALA A 21 -8.62 -8.59 -2.42
N ASN A 22 -7.78 -7.56 -2.32
CA ASN A 22 -7.60 -6.78 -1.10
C ASN A 22 -8.90 -6.13 -0.60
N TYR A 23 -9.74 -5.61 -1.51
CA TYR A 23 -11.03 -5.00 -1.13
C TYR A 23 -11.97 -6.00 -0.45
N THR A 24 -12.07 -7.20 -1.02
CA THR A 24 -12.93 -8.28 -0.50
C THR A 24 -12.38 -8.82 0.81
N VAL A 25 -11.09 -9.14 0.86
CA VAL A 25 -10.42 -9.66 2.07
C VAL A 25 -10.44 -8.62 3.18
N GLY A 26 -10.21 -7.34 2.87
CA GLY A 26 -10.29 -6.24 3.84
C GLY A 26 -11.70 -6.13 4.43
N LYS A 27 -12.74 -6.17 3.59
CA LYS A 27 -14.13 -6.14 4.06
C LYS A 27 -14.49 -7.34 4.94
N TRP A 28 -14.01 -8.53 4.58
CA TRP A 28 -14.21 -9.74 5.38
C TRP A 28 -13.42 -9.71 6.70
N GLY A 29 -12.16 -9.25 6.68
CA GLY A 29 -11.33 -9.10 7.87
C GLY A 29 -11.90 -8.12 8.89
N MET A 30 -12.66 -7.12 8.43
CA MET A 30 -13.36 -6.17 9.30
C MET A 30 -14.61 -6.75 9.99
N VAL A 31 -15.01 -7.99 9.71
CA VAL A 31 -16.10 -8.66 10.47
C VAL A 31 -15.65 -8.98 11.91
N GLY A 32 -14.36 -9.26 12.11
CA GLY A 32 -13.78 -9.57 13.43
C GLY A 32 -12.97 -8.44 14.06
N PHE A 33 -12.59 -7.42 13.29
CA PHE A 33 -11.69 -6.34 13.74
C PHE A 33 -12.21 -4.97 13.31
N ASP A 34 -12.00 -3.94 14.14
CA ASP A 34 -12.15 -2.56 13.69
C ASP A 34 -11.06 -2.22 12.63
N PRO A 35 -11.35 -1.38 11.61
CA PRO A 35 -10.41 -0.99 10.55
C PRO A 35 -8.99 -0.72 10.99
N LEU A 36 -8.83 0.02 12.09
CA LEU A 36 -7.53 0.43 12.56
C LEU A 36 -6.74 -0.77 13.09
N THR A 37 -7.40 -1.64 13.86
CA THR A 37 -6.78 -2.85 14.41
C THR A 37 -6.39 -3.81 13.28
N PHE A 38 -7.26 -3.98 12.28
CA PHE A 38 -6.95 -4.79 11.10
C PHE A 38 -5.71 -4.29 10.36
N ASN A 39 -5.61 -2.97 10.13
CA ASN A 39 -4.43 -2.37 9.51
C ASN A 39 -3.17 -2.56 10.36
N VAL A 40 -3.23 -2.31 11.67
CA VAL A 40 -2.08 -2.47 12.57
C VAL A 40 -1.57 -3.90 12.53
N VAL A 41 -2.44 -4.90 12.70
CA VAL A 41 -2.06 -6.32 12.66
C VAL A 41 -1.44 -6.68 11.31
N ARG A 42 -2.05 -6.24 10.21
CA ARG A 42 -1.55 -6.48 8.85
C ARG A 42 -0.14 -5.92 8.64
N PHE A 43 0.09 -4.67 9.03
CA PHE A 43 1.37 -4.00 8.80
C PHE A 43 2.45 -4.46 9.79
N VAL A 44 2.11 -4.62 11.07
CA VAL A 44 3.05 -5.15 12.08
C VAL A 44 3.48 -6.57 11.72
N GLY A 45 2.56 -7.41 11.24
CA GLY A 45 2.90 -8.75 10.74
C GLY A 45 3.72 -8.75 9.46
N ALA A 46 3.50 -7.80 8.56
CA ALA A 46 4.25 -7.67 7.30
C ALA A 46 5.66 -7.08 7.51
N THR A 47 5.87 -6.22 8.50
CA THR A 47 7.16 -5.58 8.79
C THR A 47 8.33 -6.57 8.93
N PRO A 48 8.29 -7.60 9.80
CA PRO A 48 9.42 -8.53 9.93
C PRO A 48 9.67 -9.32 8.65
N LEU A 49 8.62 -9.66 7.90
CA LEU A 49 8.76 -10.34 6.60
C LEU A 49 9.45 -9.44 5.58
N MET A 50 9.07 -8.15 5.53
CA MET A 50 9.70 -7.17 4.65
C MET A 50 11.15 -6.88 5.04
N PHE A 51 11.45 -6.77 6.33
CA PHE A 51 12.83 -6.62 6.82
C PHE A 51 13.68 -7.85 6.50
N LEU A 52 13.13 -9.06 6.64
CA LEU A 52 13.82 -10.29 6.26
C LEU A 52 14.09 -10.31 4.75
N LEU A 53 13.10 -9.97 3.94
CA LEU A 53 13.25 -9.89 2.48
C LEU A 53 14.33 -8.88 2.09
N LEU A 54 14.30 -7.68 2.67
CA LEU A 54 15.29 -6.63 2.46
C LEU A 54 16.70 -7.12 2.83
N TYR A 55 16.84 -7.79 3.98
CA TYR A 55 18.10 -8.37 4.39
C TYR A 55 18.60 -9.44 3.41
N THR A 56 17.73 -10.32 2.90
CA THR A 56 18.13 -11.35 1.94
C THR A 56 18.56 -10.79 0.58
N LEU A 57 17.93 -9.70 0.13
CA LEU A 57 18.19 -9.10 -1.17
C LEU A 57 19.41 -8.18 -1.16
N GLU A 58 19.48 -7.26 -0.20
CA GLU A 58 20.53 -6.22 -0.17
C GLU A 58 21.70 -6.57 0.75
N LYS A 59 21.53 -7.54 1.67
CA LYS A 59 22.53 -7.99 2.65
C LYS A 59 23.08 -6.91 3.58
N ASN A 60 22.61 -5.68 3.45
CA ASN A 60 23.04 -4.52 4.21
C ASN A 60 21.80 -3.67 4.56
N LEU A 61 21.56 -3.46 5.86
CA LEU A 61 20.42 -2.71 6.39
C LEU A 61 20.83 -1.32 6.91
N ARG A 62 21.98 -0.79 6.48
CA ARG A 62 22.47 0.51 6.93
C ARG A 62 21.60 1.64 6.39
N ILE A 63 20.62 2.05 7.18
CA ILE A 63 19.86 3.29 7.00
C ILE A 63 20.64 4.42 7.68
N GLN A 64 20.86 5.53 6.97
CA GLN A 64 21.46 6.70 7.61
C GLN A 64 20.43 7.33 8.55
N LEU A 65 20.84 7.68 9.77
CA LEU A 65 19.95 8.30 10.77
C LEU A 65 19.30 9.61 10.28
N LYS A 66 19.92 10.28 9.30
CA LYS A 66 19.38 11.50 8.66
C LYS A 66 18.15 11.18 7.80
N ASP A 67 18.14 10.02 7.15
CA ASP A 67 17.06 9.58 6.27
C ASP A 67 15.90 8.99 7.07
N CYS A 68 16.14 8.57 8.33
CA CYS A 68 15.10 8.02 9.19
C CYS A 68 13.91 8.96 9.39
N TRP A 69 14.14 10.28 9.48
CA TRP A 69 13.05 11.24 9.65
C TRP A 69 12.18 11.34 8.39
N GLU A 70 12.81 11.42 7.21
CA GLU A 70 12.09 11.43 5.93
C GLU A 70 11.35 10.11 5.71
N MET A 71 11.98 8.96 6.00
CA MET A 71 11.32 7.65 5.94
C MET A 71 10.13 7.56 6.90
N ALA A 72 10.25 8.11 8.11
CA ALA A 72 9.15 8.17 9.06
C ALA A 72 7.99 9.04 8.55
N MET A 73 8.27 10.21 7.97
CA MET A 73 7.25 11.07 7.36
C MET A 73 6.57 10.39 6.16
N LEU A 74 7.35 9.74 5.29
CA LEU A 74 6.84 9.00 4.14
C LEU A 74 5.97 7.81 4.58
N GLY A 75 6.39 7.07 5.61
CA GLY A 75 5.60 5.98 6.19
C GLY A 75 4.33 6.48 6.88
N LEU A 76 4.39 7.63 7.56
CA LEU A 76 3.23 8.23 8.20
C LEU A 76 2.20 8.67 7.17
N ILE A 77 2.62 9.45 6.16
CA ILE A 77 1.71 10.02 5.16
C ILE A 77 1.29 8.96 4.14
N GLY A 78 2.27 8.32 3.50
CA GLY A 78 2.06 7.41 2.37
C GLY A 78 1.49 6.04 2.76
N ILE A 79 1.69 5.60 4.01
CA ILE A 79 1.15 4.32 4.49
C ILE A 79 0.08 4.55 5.55
N THR A 80 0.43 5.16 6.69
CA THR A 80 -0.45 5.17 7.86
C THR A 80 -1.74 5.96 7.61
N ILE A 81 -1.63 7.21 7.16
CA ILE A 81 -2.79 8.07 6.88
C ILE A 81 -3.56 7.50 5.70
N TYR A 82 -2.88 7.19 4.59
CA TYR A 82 -3.50 6.62 3.40
C TYR A 82 -4.30 5.35 3.71
N GLN A 83 -3.70 4.37 4.40
CA GLN A 83 -4.36 3.10 4.69
C GLN A 83 -5.50 3.23 5.70
N THR A 84 -5.41 4.17 6.62
CA THR A 84 -6.50 4.46 7.56
C THR A 84 -7.72 5.00 6.81
N LEU A 85 -7.51 5.98 5.91
CA LEU A 85 -8.56 6.52 5.06
C LEU A 85 -9.12 5.48 4.09
N PHE A 86 -8.25 4.65 3.50
CA PHE A 86 -8.65 3.56 2.62
C PHE A 86 -9.54 2.55 3.35
N MET A 87 -9.14 2.08 4.53
CA MET A 87 -9.94 1.12 5.29
C MET A 87 -11.24 1.75 5.80
N ALA A 88 -11.23 3.04 6.16
CA ALA A 88 -12.46 3.78 6.45
C ALA A 88 -13.40 3.80 5.23
N SER A 89 -12.87 4.01 4.01
CA SER A 89 -13.69 3.96 2.79
C SER A 89 -14.37 2.61 2.60
N ILE A 90 -13.70 1.49 2.90
CA ILE A 90 -14.27 0.13 2.76
C ILE A 90 -15.28 -0.17 3.90
N LYS A 91 -15.09 0.41 5.09
CA LYS A 91 -16.05 0.29 6.19
C LYS A 91 -17.35 1.01 5.88
N TYR A 92 -17.28 2.27 5.45
CA TYR A 92 -18.45 3.12 5.21
C TYR A 92 -19.08 2.94 3.83
N ALA A 93 -18.33 2.45 2.83
CA ALA A 93 -18.85 2.15 1.49
C ALA A 93 -18.84 0.65 1.19
N THR A 94 -19.47 0.22 0.10
CA THR A 94 -19.30 -1.16 -0.41
C THR A 94 -17.91 -1.34 -1.02
N ALA A 95 -17.40 -2.58 -1.06
CA ALA A 95 -16.11 -2.88 -1.70
C ALA A 95 -16.09 -2.38 -3.16
N THR A 96 -17.21 -2.54 -3.87
CA THR A 96 -17.43 -2.03 -5.22
C THR A 96 -17.30 -0.50 -5.28
N ASN A 97 -18.01 0.24 -4.43
CA ASN A 97 -17.96 1.70 -4.45
C ASN A 97 -16.56 2.22 -4.08
N ALA A 98 -15.89 1.62 -3.09
CA ALA A 98 -14.52 1.98 -2.73
C ALA A 98 -13.54 1.75 -3.90
N SER A 99 -13.64 0.61 -4.59
CA SER A 99 -12.80 0.33 -5.76
C SER A 99 -13.07 1.31 -6.93
N LEU A 100 -14.33 1.70 -7.15
CA LEU A 100 -14.71 2.66 -8.18
C LEU A 100 -14.17 4.06 -7.89
N MET A 101 -14.23 4.50 -6.62
CA MET A 101 -13.65 5.78 -6.21
C MET A 101 -12.12 5.78 -6.41
N LEU A 102 -11.45 4.68 -6.07
CA LEU A 102 -10.01 4.57 -6.26
C LEU A 102 -9.61 4.54 -7.74
N ALA A 103 -10.47 4.04 -8.64
CA ALA A 103 -10.25 4.09 -10.08
C ALA A 103 -10.16 5.53 -10.64
N ILE A 104 -10.62 6.54 -9.90
CA ILE A 104 -10.51 7.97 -10.25
C ILE A 104 -9.15 8.55 -9.80
N SER A 105 -8.33 7.82 -9.05
CA SER A 105 -6.99 8.26 -8.62
C SER A 105 -6.09 8.81 -9.74
N PRO A 106 -6.12 8.33 -11.00
CA PRO A 106 -5.33 8.93 -12.08
C PRO A 106 -5.72 10.39 -12.38
N VAL A 107 -6.98 10.78 -12.13
CA VAL A 107 -7.43 12.17 -12.30
C VAL A 107 -6.74 13.08 -11.28
N PHE A 108 -6.70 12.66 -10.02
CA PHE A 108 -5.98 13.39 -8.98
C PHE A 108 -4.48 13.43 -9.25
N ALA A 109 -3.89 12.33 -9.71
CA ALA A 109 -2.50 12.30 -10.12
C ALA A 109 -2.19 13.31 -11.25
N ALA A 110 -3.06 13.40 -12.26
CA ALA A 110 -2.92 14.38 -13.35
C ALA A 110 -3.03 15.83 -12.85
N ILE A 111 -3.97 16.11 -11.94
CA ILE A 111 -4.12 17.45 -11.34
C ILE A 111 -2.88 17.83 -10.54
N PHE A 112 -2.39 16.93 -9.68
CA PHE A 112 -1.18 17.21 -8.90
C PHE A 112 0.07 17.35 -9.77
N ALA A 113 0.19 16.55 -10.83
CA ALA A 113 1.28 16.68 -11.79
C ALA A 113 1.25 18.01 -12.56
N TRP A 114 0.07 18.61 -12.74
CA TRP A 114 -0.07 19.93 -13.34
C TRP A 114 0.26 21.07 -12.36
N LEU A 115 0.05 20.86 -11.05
CA LEU A 115 0.30 21.85 -10.00
C LEU A 115 1.76 21.87 -9.50
N ALA A 116 2.53 20.80 -9.75
CA ALA A 116 3.93 20.64 -9.32
C ALA A 116 4.91 21.19 -10.37
#